data_AF-A0A1M4E0H5-F1
#
_entry.id   AF-A0A1M4E0H5-F1
#
_cell.length_a   1.000
_cell.length_b   1.000
_cell.length_c   1.000
_cell.angle_alpha   90.00
_cell.angle_beta   90.00
_cell.angle_gamma   90.00
#
_symmetry.space_group_name_H-M   'P 1'
#
loop_
_entity.id
_entity.type
_entity.pdbx_description
1 polymer ?
#
loop_
_entity_poly.entity_id
_entity_poly.type
_entity_poly.pdbx_seq_one_letter_code
_entity_poly.pdbx_strand_id
1 'polypeptide(L)'
;MVGTGSDRGQFIYAATTATAAAAMLYEYPMARNIALMIGTMVSNPHSMQLAAERWSQPEGGGDMDFAGIKQAVRTLRDECNEKEWWKGPACEAFNQSVDTFLEQMDKAEQYHQGVGQGMGSIANAYHWAAEVVTVVATVMLLLAGWNKLKPLFAPWPGAAAAIALAIFVTLTRMGMVVRGMLGKQMKSVAMLTAVVAGINFMCMSLGQFIEQSRPRPDFAPAAVEYVGDDSTGVGTLQPKNGGMPTMPTTGAGGMSAFV
;
A
#
# COMPACT_ATOMS: atom_id res chain seq x y z
N MET A 1 -23.27 -12.73 -10.29
CA MET A 1 -22.40 -12.15 -9.25
C MET A 1 -22.88 -12.69 -7.91
N VAL A 2 -22.13 -13.62 -7.33
CA VAL A 2 -22.44 -14.23 -6.03
C VAL A 2 -22.12 -13.19 -4.95
N GLY A 3 -23.07 -12.92 -4.06
CA GLY A 3 -23.03 -11.77 -3.16
C GLY A 3 -21.90 -11.85 -2.11
N THR A 4 -20.78 -11.16 -2.37
CA THR A 4 -19.64 -11.06 -1.45
C THR A 4 -19.96 -10.27 -0.17
N GLY A 5 -21.06 -9.51 -0.13
CA GLY A 5 -21.51 -8.78 1.06
C GLY A 5 -21.81 -9.68 2.28
N SER A 6 -22.01 -10.99 2.10
CA SER A 6 -22.28 -11.94 3.18
C SER A 6 -21.02 -12.54 3.83
N ASP A 7 -19.83 -12.36 3.25
CA ASP A 7 -18.65 -13.16 3.62
C ASP A 7 -18.11 -12.82 5.02
N ARG A 8 -18.17 -11.56 5.41
CA ARG A 8 -17.85 -11.14 6.78
C ARG A 8 -18.78 -11.82 7.79
N GLY A 9 -20.07 -11.93 7.43
CA GLY A 9 -21.06 -12.65 8.23
C GLY A 9 -20.72 -14.13 8.35
N GLN A 10 -20.26 -14.76 7.27
CA GLN A 10 -19.80 -16.15 7.28
C GLN A 10 -18.58 -16.35 8.18
N PHE A 11 -17.57 -15.46 8.11
CA PHE A 11 -16.42 -15.52 9.02
C PHE A 11 -16.82 -15.37 10.49
N ILE A 12 -17.70 -14.42 10.81
CA ILE A 12 -18.19 -14.22 12.19
C ILE A 12 -19.01 -15.44 12.65
N TYR A 13 -19.87 -15.97 11.79
CA TYR A 13 -20.64 -17.19 12.07
C TYR A 13 -19.72 -18.39 12.30
N ALA A 14 -18.73 -18.59 11.44
CA ALA A 14 -17.75 -19.66 11.58
C ALA A 14 -16.93 -19.52 12.87
N ALA A 15 -16.46 -18.32 13.19
CA ALA A 15 -15.68 -18.05 14.40
C ALA A 15 -16.51 -18.28 15.68
N THR A 16 -17.75 -17.79 15.71
CA THR A 16 -18.65 -17.99 16.87
C THR A 16 -19.03 -19.46 17.02
N THR A 17 -19.38 -20.13 15.93
CA THR A 17 -19.73 -21.56 15.91
C THR A 17 -18.56 -22.44 16.33
N ALA A 18 -17.36 -22.20 15.78
CA ALA A 18 -16.16 -22.93 16.16
C ALA A 18 -15.79 -22.71 17.64
N THR A 19 -15.97 -21.49 18.15
CA THR A 19 -15.74 -21.17 19.57
C THR A 19 -16.71 -21.91 20.48
N ALA A 20 -18.00 -21.93 20.13
CA ALA A 20 -19.02 -22.68 20.87
C ALA A 20 -18.74 -24.19 20.85
N ALA A 21 -18.37 -24.73 19.67
CA ALA A 21 -17.97 -26.13 19.54
C ALA A 21 -16.71 -26.47 20.36
N ALA A 22 -15.72 -25.58 20.38
CA ALA A 22 -14.51 -25.74 21.18
C ALA A 22 -14.80 -25.75 22.69
N ALA A 23 -15.73 -24.91 23.16
CA ALA A 23 -16.16 -24.93 24.57
C ALA A 23 -16.81 -26.27 24.95
N MET A 24 -17.60 -26.86 24.04
CA MET A 24 -18.21 -28.18 24.25
C MET A 24 -17.20 -29.34 24.17
N LEU A 25 -16.11 -29.15 23.42
CA LEU A 25 -15.00 -30.07 23.22
C LEU A 25 -13.77 -29.71 24.07
N TYR A 26 -13.96 -29.18 25.28
CA TYR A 26 -12.87 -28.67 26.14
C TYR A 26 -11.73 -29.68 26.41
N GLU A 27 -12.02 -30.98 26.34
CA GLU A 27 -11.06 -32.09 26.49
C GLU A 27 -10.07 -32.19 25.31
N TYR A 28 -10.39 -31.55 24.17
CA TYR A 28 -9.59 -31.60 22.95
C TYR A 28 -8.94 -30.24 22.70
N PRO A 29 -7.66 -30.03 23.09
CA PRO A 29 -7.00 -28.72 22.95
C PRO A 29 -6.93 -28.25 21.49
N MET A 30 -6.94 -29.17 20.53
CA MET A 30 -6.94 -28.84 19.11
C MET A 30 -8.20 -28.10 18.67
N ALA A 31 -9.36 -28.36 19.27
CA ALA A 31 -10.60 -27.64 18.96
C ALA A 31 -10.46 -26.14 19.29
N ARG A 32 -9.85 -25.82 20.44
CA ARG A 32 -9.56 -24.43 20.84
C ARG A 32 -8.60 -23.75 19.87
N ASN A 33 -7.53 -24.44 19.46
CA ASN A 33 -6.58 -23.90 18.49
C ASN A 33 -7.25 -23.59 17.15
N ILE A 34 -8.13 -24.47 16.66
CA ILE A 34 -8.88 -24.23 15.42
C ILE A 34 -9.80 -23.01 15.56
N ALA A 35 -10.54 -22.91 16.66
CA ALA A 35 -11.41 -21.75 16.92
C ALA A 35 -10.62 -20.43 16.95
N LEU A 36 -9.45 -20.42 17.59
CA LEU A 36 -8.55 -19.26 17.60
C LEU A 36 -8.05 -18.91 16.20
N MET A 37 -7.59 -19.91 15.42
CA MET A 37 -7.14 -19.68 14.05
C MET A 37 -8.26 -19.11 13.18
N ILE A 38 -9.47 -19.67 13.23
CA ILE A 38 -10.64 -19.15 12.50
C ILE A 38 -10.94 -17.71 12.96
N GLY A 39 -10.87 -17.42 14.26
CA GLY A 39 -11.05 -16.08 14.80
C GLY A 39 -10.05 -15.06 14.24
N THR A 40 -8.78 -15.45 14.06
CA THR A 40 -7.76 -14.57 13.45
C THR A 40 -7.94 -14.38 11.94
N MET A 41 -8.70 -15.24 11.27
CA MET A 41 -8.97 -15.16 9.82
C MET A 41 -10.17 -14.27 9.48
N VAL A 42 -10.90 -13.77 10.48
CA VAL A 42 -12.07 -12.91 10.25
C VAL A 42 -11.64 -11.67 9.48
N SER A 43 -12.13 -11.56 8.25
CA SER A 43 -11.83 -10.49 7.32
C SER A 43 -13.09 -10.06 6.58
N ASN A 44 -13.01 -8.98 5.82
CA ASN A 44 -14.10 -8.48 5.01
C ASN A 44 -13.67 -8.45 3.53
N PRO A 45 -13.75 -9.58 2.80
CA PRO A 45 -13.29 -9.67 1.41
C PRO A 45 -14.08 -8.72 0.49
N HIS A 46 -15.36 -8.46 0.79
CA HIS A 46 -16.14 -7.48 0.06
C HIS A 46 -15.53 -6.08 0.14
N SER A 47 -15.13 -5.62 1.32
CA SER A 47 -14.45 -4.33 1.45
C SER A 47 -13.07 -4.31 0.77
N MET A 48 -12.38 -5.46 0.72
CA MET A 48 -11.11 -5.58 -0.02
C MET A 48 -11.34 -5.48 -1.53
N GLN A 49 -12.42 -6.09 -2.03
CA GLN A 49 -12.80 -5.98 -3.43
C GLN A 49 -13.20 -4.55 -3.80
N LEU A 50 -14.02 -3.88 -2.98
CA LEU A 50 -14.36 -2.47 -3.15
C LEU A 50 -13.11 -1.57 -3.10
N ALA A 51 -12.17 -1.86 -2.20
CA ALA A 51 -10.91 -1.15 -2.15
C ALA A 51 -10.06 -1.37 -3.41
N ALA A 52 -10.04 -2.59 -3.95
CA ALA A 52 -9.37 -2.91 -5.21
C ALA A 52 -10.02 -2.17 -6.40
N GLU A 53 -11.35 -2.15 -6.45
CA GLU A 53 -12.12 -1.43 -7.46
C GLU A 53 -11.84 0.06 -7.39
N ARG A 54 -11.90 0.67 -6.20
CA ARG A 54 -11.56 2.09 -5.98
C ARG A 54 -10.10 2.41 -6.24
N TRP A 55 -9.20 1.46 -6.02
CA TRP A 55 -7.79 1.62 -6.35
C TRP A 55 -7.60 1.69 -7.86
N SER A 56 -8.27 0.82 -8.61
CA SER A 56 -8.24 0.85 -10.08
C SER A 56 -9.07 1.99 -10.68
N GLN A 57 -10.13 2.43 -10.02
CA GLN A 57 -11.07 3.43 -10.50
C GLN A 57 -11.45 4.37 -9.34
N PRO A 58 -10.64 5.42 -9.09
CA PRO A 58 -10.90 6.38 -8.03
C PRO A 58 -12.29 7.02 -8.17
N GLU A 59 -13.05 7.10 -7.08
CA GLU A 59 -14.34 7.80 -7.05
C GLU A 59 -14.13 9.28 -7.39
N GLY A 60 -14.65 9.72 -8.54
CA GLY A 60 -14.37 11.04 -9.12
C GLY A 60 -14.23 11.04 -10.65
N GLY A 61 -14.22 9.85 -11.28
CA GLY A 61 -14.28 9.71 -12.74
C GLY A 61 -12.95 9.90 -13.47
N GLY A 62 -11.84 10.01 -12.73
CA GLY A 62 -10.50 9.98 -13.30
C GLY A 62 -9.88 8.63 -13.07
N ASP A 63 -9.85 7.79 -14.11
CA ASP A 63 -8.85 6.73 -14.17
C ASP A 63 -7.46 7.40 -14.01
N MET A 64 -6.52 6.74 -13.34
CA MET A 64 -5.21 7.35 -13.14
C MET A 64 -4.54 7.44 -14.52
N ASP A 65 -4.56 8.62 -15.14
CA ASP A 65 -4.22 8.81 -16.55
C ASP A 65 -2.70 8.85 -16.77
N PHE A 66 -2.06 7.71 -16.54
CA PHE A 66 -0.64 7.49 -16.82
C PHE A 66 -0.30 7.83 -18.27
N ALA A 67 -1.20 7.52 -19.21
CA ALA A 67 -1.02 7.79 -20.62
C ALA A 67 -1.01 9.30 -20.92
N GLY A 68 -1.97 10.05 -20.37
CA GLY A 68 -2.06 11.51 -20.52
C GLY A 68 -0.89 12.24 -19.87
N ILE A 69 -0.43 11.80 -18.69
CA ILE A 69 0.77 12.37 -18.05
C ILE A 69 2.01 12.11 -18.92
N LYS A 70 2.21 10.87 -19.38
CA LYS A 70 3.31 10.52 -20.28
C LYS A 70 3.27 11.34 -21.57
N GLN A 71 2.07 11.52 -22.13
CA GLN A 71 1.87 12.31 -23.35
C GLN A 71 2.18 13.79 -23.11
N ALA A 72 1.68 14.39 -22.02
CA ALA A 72 1.95 15.79 -21.69
C ALA A 72 3.45 16.06 -21.50
N VAL A 73 4.18 15.14 -20.84
CA VAL A 73 5.63 15.25 -20.65
C VAL A 73 6.39 15.10 -21.97
N ARG A 74 5.97 14.19 -22.85
CA ARG A 74 6.54 14.05 -24.20
C ARG A 74 6.30 15.31 -25.03
N THR A 75 5.07 15.83 -25.03
CA THR A 75 4.74 17.08 -25.73
C THR A 75 5.58 18.24 -25.20
N LEU A 76 5.75 18.37 -23.89
CA LEU A 76 6.60 19.40 -23.30
C LEU A 76 8.06 19.26 -23.77
N ARG A 77 8.58 18.03 -23.80
CA ARG A 77 9.93 17.75 -24.29
C ARG A 77 10.08 18.16 -25.76
N ASP A 78 9.12 17.76 -26.59
CA ASP A 78 9.13 18.00 -28.02
C ASP A 78 9.00 19.51 -28.32
N GLU A 79 8.14 20.24 -27.59
CA GLU A 79 8.02 21.70 -27.68
C GLU A 79 9.31 22.43 -27.26
N CYS A 80 9.97 22.00 -26.18
CA CYS A 80 11.24 22.57 -25.73
C CYS A 80 12.34 22.40 -26.79
N ASN A 81 12.36 21.24 -27.45
CA ASN A 81 13.32 20.91 -28.50
C ASN A 81 13.03 21.68 -29.80
N GLU A 82 11.77 21.77 -30.21
CA GLU A 82 11.36 22.49 -31.44
C GLU A 82 11.60 23.99 -31.34
N LYS A 83 11.28 24.60 -30.20
CA LYS A 83 11.46 26.04 -29.96
C LYS A 83 12.90 26.41 -29.58
N GLU A 84 13.80 25.42 -29.53
CA GLU A 84 15.20 25.54 -29.12
C GLU A 84 15.38 26.32 -27.81
N TRP A 85 14.44 26.18 -26.86
CA TRP A 85 14.48 26.96 -25.62
C TRP A 85 15.76 26.70 -24.84
N TRP A 86 16.25 25.46 -24.85
CA TRP A 86 17.50 25.03 -24.22
C TRP A 86 18.42 24.41 -25.28
N LYS A 87 19.72 24.76 -25.26
CA LYS A 87 20.72 24.25 -26.21
C LYS A 87 21.89 23.58 -25.48
N GLY A 88 22.58 22.69 -26.19
CA GLY A 88 23.80 22.05 -25.71
C GLY A 88 23.56 21.09 -24.53
N PRO A 89 24.50 20.98 -23.58
CA PRO A 89 24.45 19.99 -22.49
C PRO A 89 23.20 20.07 -21.62
N ALA A 90 22.58 21.26 -21.49
CA ALA A 90 21.35 21.44 -20.71
C ALA A 90 20.13 20.77 -21.36
N CYS A 91 20.05 20.80 -22.70
CA CYS A 91 19.00 20.12 -23.45
C CYS A 91 19.13 18.60 -23.32
N GLU A 92 20.36 18.07 -23.39
CA GLU A 92 20.63 16.64 -23.21
C GLU A 92 20.27 16.16 -21.80
N ALA A 93 20.66 16.91 -20.76
CA ALA A 93 20.31 16.59 -19.37
C ALA A 93 18.79 16.62 -19.12
N PHE A 94 18.07 17.56 -19.74
CA PHE A 94 16.62 17.61 -19.68
C PHE A 94 15.97 16.41 -20.36
N ASN A 95 16.36 16.10 -21.60
CA ASN A 95 15.85 14.95 -22.33
C ASN A 95 16.09 13.64 -21.55
N GLN A 96 17.29 13.47 -20.97
CA GLN A 96 17.60 12.32 -20.12
C GLN A 96 16.73 12.26 -18.85
N SER A 97 16.46 13.41 -18.23
CA SER A 97 15.58 13.50 -17.05
C SER A 97 14.13 13.15 -17.41
N VAL A 98 13.65 13.61 -18.56
CA VAL A 98 12.34 13.26 -19.09
C VAL A 98 12.24 11.76 -19.39
N ASP A 99 13.23 11.18 -20.06
CA ASP A 99 13.24 9.75 -20.37
C ASP A 99 13.26 8.90 -19.09
N THR A 100 14.06 9.30 -18.10
CA THR A 100 14.07 8.67 -16.78
C THR A 100 12.71 8.77 -16.09
N PHE A 101 12.07 9.95 -16.14
CA PHE A 101 10.74 10.15 -15.59
C PHE A 101 9.70 9.25 -16.26
N LEU A 102 9.71 9.17 -17.60
CA LEU A 102 8.82 8.30 -18.36
C LEU A 102 9.00 6.81 -17.99
N GLU A 103 10.24 6.36 -17.82
CA GLU A 103 10.53 4.99 -17.37
C GLU A 103 10.00 4.73 -15.95
N GLN A 104 10.15 5.68 -15.03
CA GLN A 104 9.60 5.57 -13.68
C GLN A 104 8.06 5.59 -13.67
N MET A 105 7.44 6.37 -14.57
CA MET A 105 5.99 6.38 -14.76
C MET A 105 5.48 5.02 -15.28
N ASP A 106 6.19 4.36 -16.19
CA ASP A 106 5.85 3.01 -16.66
C ASP A 106 5.95 1.97 -15.52
N LYS A 107 6.99 2.06 -14.68
CA LYS A 107 7.11 1.21 -13.49
C LYS A 107 5.98 1.47 -12.50
N ALA A 108 5.64 2.74 -12.27
CA ALA A 108 4.54 3.13 -11.40
C ALA A 108 3.19 2.59 -11.91
N GLU A 109 2.94 2.66 -13.22
CA GLU A 109 1.75 2.07 -13.85
C GLU A 109 1.68 0.55 -13.62
N GLN A 110 2.78 -0.17 -13.85
CA GLN A 110 2.87 -1.61 -13.61
C GLN A 110 2.63 -1.97 -12.14
N TYR A 111 3.21 -1.23 -11.20
CA TYR A 111 2.97 -1.44 -9.78
C TYR A 111 1.54 -1.12 -9.38
N HIS A 112 0.97 -0.03 -9.91
CA HIS A 112 -0.40 0.37 -9.63
C HIS A 112 -1.39 -0.72 -10.08
N GLN A 113 -1.26 -1.21 -11.31
CA GLN A 113 -2.05 -2.32 -11.85
C GLN A 113 -1.81 -3.62 -11.06
N GLY A 114 -0.54 -3.93 -10.73
CA GLY A 114 -0.18 -5.11 -9.95
C GLY A 114 -0.80 -5.11 -8.56
N VAL A 115 -0.86 -3.96 -7.89
CA VAL A 115 -1.56 -3.81 -6.60
C VAL A 115 -3.06 -4.02 -6.75
N GLY A 116 -3.70 -3.42 -7.77
CA GLY A 116 -5.13 -3.60 -8.02
C GLY A 116 -5.51 -5.06 -8.28
N GLN A 117 -4.79 -5.74 -9.18
CA GLN A 117 -4.98 -7.17 -9.45
C GLN A 117 -4.68 -8.04 -8.22
N GLY A 118 -3.62 -7.70 -7.48
CA GLY A 118 -3.25 -8.39 -6.25
C GLY A 118 -4.33 -8.31 -5.19
N MET A 119 -4.89 -7.12 -4.93
CA MET A 119 -5.98 -6.92 -3.98
C MET A 119 -7.24 -7.71 -4.38
N GLY A 120 -7.58 -7.75 -5.68
CA GLY A 120 -8.70 -8.56 -6.19
C GLY A 120 -8.49 -10.07 -6.01
N SER A 121 -7.28 -10.57 -6.29
CA SER A 121 -6.92 -11.98 -6.06
C SER A 121 -6.98 -12.35 -4.57
N ILE A 122 -6.51 -11.45 -3.71
CA ILE A 122 -6.58 -11.60 -2.25
C ILE A 122 -8.03 -11.68 -1.78
N ALA A 123 -8.90 -10.79 -2.26
CA ALA A 123 -10.33 -10.79 -1.90
C ALA A 123 -10.99 -12.14 -2.24
N ASN A 124 -10.73 -12.68 -3.44
CA ASN A 124 -11.23 -14.00 -3.84
C ASN A 124 -10.66 -15.13 -2.99
N ALA A 125 -9.37 -15.07 -2.63
CA ALA A 125 -8.76 -16.06 -1.75
C ALA A 125 -9.38 -16.04 -0.35
N TYR A 126 -9.73 -14.86 0.16
CA TYR A 126 -10.44 -14.70 1.44
C TYR A 126 -11.91 -15.17 1.36
N HIS A 127 -12.59 -14.99 0.23
CA HIS A 127 -13.92 -15.53 0.00
C HIS A 127 -13.92 -17.06 0.10
N TRP A 128 -13.04 -17.73 -0.66
CA TRP A 128 -12.90 -19.20 -0.57
C TRP A 128 -12.49 -19.64 0.83
N ALA A 129 -11.66 -18.85 1.50
CA ALA A 129 -11.31 -19.14 2.87
C ALA A 129 -12.50 -19.08 3.84
N ALA A 130 -13.43 -18.14 3.64
CA ALA A 130 -14.66 -18.01 4.41
C ALA A 130 -15.51 -19.28 4.32
N GLU A 131 -15.66 -19.83 3.11
CA GLU A 131 -16.42 -21.06 2.87
C GLU A 131 -15.79 -22.24 3.61
N VAL A 132 -14.47 -22.42 3.48
CA VAL A 132 -13.77 -23.55 4.12
C VAL A 132 -13.83 -23.44 5.64
N VAL A 133 -13.62 -22.26 6.24
CA VAL A 133 -13.72 -22.13 7.71
C VAL A 133 -15.14 -22.34 8.21
N THR A 134 -16.15 -21.98 7.42
CA THR A 134 -17.56 -22.26 7.73
C THR A 134 -17.81 -23.76 7.77
N VAL A 135 -17.36 -24.50 6.75
CA VAL A 135 -17.45 -25.98 6.73
C VAL A 135 -16.73 -26.59 7.94
N VAL A 136 -15.52 -26.14 8.26
CA VAL A 136 -14.76 -26.62 9.43
C VAL A 136 -15.53 -26.33 10.73
N ALA A 137 -16.09 -25.14 10.89
CA ALA A 137 -16.86 -24.78 12.08
C ALA A 137 -18.12 -25.64 12.22
N THR A 138 -18.86 -25.89 11.13
CA THR A 138 -20.03 -26.77 11.12
C THR A 138 -19.65 -28.20 11.49
N VAL A 139 -18.57 -28.76 10.92
CA VAL A 139 -18.09 -30.09 11.28
C VAL A 139 -17.67 -30.17 12.74
N MET A 140 -16.98 -29.15 13.26
CA MET A 140 -16.64 -29.08 14.69
C MET A 140 -17.88 -29.09 15.58
N LEU A 141 -18.94 -28.36 15.21
CA LEU A 141 -20.20 -28.35 15.95
C LEU A 141 -20.87 -29.72 15.96
N LEU A 142 -20.88 -30.42 14.81
CA LEU A 142 -21.39 -31.79 14.73
C LEU A 142 -20.59 -32.75 15.61
N LEU A 143 -19.26 -32.66 15.59
CA LEU A 143 -18.40 -33.47 16.48
C LEU A 143 -18.64 -33.15 17.96
N ALA A 144 -18.90 -31.89 18.31
CA ALA A 144 -19.24 -31.48 19.66
C ALA A 144 -20.58 -32.10 20.11
N GLY A 145 -21.61 -32.03 19.26
CA GLY A 145 -22.90 -32.68 19.51
C GLY A 145 -22.75 -34.19 19.66
N TRP A 146 -22.01 -34.83 18.75
CA TRP A 146 -21.72 -36.26 18.83
C TRP A 146 -20.99 -36.64 20.12
N ASN A 147 -20.00 -35.84 20.54
CA ASN A 147 -19.28 -36.05 21.80
C ASN A 147 -20.21 -36.03 23.02
N LYS A 148 -21.22 -35.15 23.03
CA LYS A 148 -22.22 -35.08 24.11
C LYS A 148 -23.25 -36.21 24.06
N LEU A 149 -23.51 -36.77 22.89
CA LEU A 149 -24.42 -37.91 22.71
C LEU A 149 -23.75 -39.28 22.92
N LYS A 150 -22.41 -39.34 22.99
CA LYS A 150 -21.64 -40.57 23.32
C LYS A 150 -22.25 -41.44 24.43
N PRO A 151 -22.60 -40.93 25.62
CA PRO A 151 -23.13 -41.77 26.70
C PRO A 151 -24.45 -42.48 26.37
N LEU A 152 -25.22 -41.97 25.40
CA LEU A 152 -26.46 -42.62 24.94
C LEU A 152 -26.21 -43.77 23.96
N PHE A 153 -25.25 -43.61 23.04
CA PHE A 153 -25.02 -44.57 21.94
C PHE A 153 -23.84 -45.52 22.13
N ALA A 154 -22.94 -45.19 23.06
CA ALA A 154 -21.70 -45.93 23.30
C ALA A 154 -21.40 -45.95 24.81
N PRO A 155 -22.23 -46.62 25.62
CA PRO A 155 -22.10 -46.60 27.08
C PRO A 155 -20.87 -47.37 27.59
N TRP A 156 -20.27 -48.24 26.76
CA TRP A 156 -19.10 -49.02 27.14
C TRP A 156 -17.76 -48.29 26.89
N PRO A 157 -16.73 -48.49 27.73
CA PRO A 157 -15.46 -47.76 27.65
C PRO A 157 -14.73 -47.89 26.30
N GLY A 158 -14.80 -49.06 25.67
CA GLY A 158 -14.11 -49.33 24.40
C GLY A 158 -14.60 -48.46 23.24
N ALA A 159 -15.92 -48.32 23.07
CA ALA A 159 -16.45 -47.46 22.02
C ALA A 159 -16.30 -45.97 22.35
N ALA A 160 -16.39 -45.58 23.63
CA ALA A 160 -16.12 -44.20 24.05
C ALA A 160 -14.69 -43.77 23.67
N ALA A 161 -13.70 -44.64 23.89
CA ALA A 161 -12.31 -44.42 23.51
C ALA A 161 -12.13 -44.34 21.98
N ALA A 162 -12.76 -45.25 21.21
CA ALA A 162 -12.70 -45.23 19.75
C ALA A 162 -13.27 -43.93 19.16
N ILE A 163 -14.40 -43.44 19.68
CA ILE A 163 -15.00 -42.18 19.24
C ILE A 163 -14.12 -40.99 19.65
N ALA A 164 -13.52 -41.01 20.85
CA ALA A 164 -12.58 -39.97 21.26
C ALA A 164 -11.36 -39.87 20.32
N LEU A 165 -10.79 -41.02 19.93
CA LEU A 165 -9.71 -41.08 18.96
C LEU A 165 -10.15 -40.55 17.59
N ALA A 166 -11.32 -40.95 17.11
CA ALA A 166 -11.87 -40.47 15.83
C ALA A 166 -12.06 -38.95 15.81
N ILE A 167 -12.59 -38.37 16.89
CA ILE A 167 -12.71 -36.91 17.06
C ILE A 167 -11.33 -36.26 17.04
N PHE A 168 -10.36 -36.79 17.79
CA PHE A 168 -9.00 -36.25 17.85
C PHE A 168 -8.31 -36.24 16.48
N VAL A 169 -8.38 -37.35 15.73
CA VAL A 169 -7.82 -37.45 14.37
C VAL A 169 -8.50 -36.45 13.43
N THR A 170 -9.83 -36.32 13.51
CA THR A 170 -10.60 -35.39 12.67
C THR A 170 -10.23 -33.94 12.97
N LEU A 171 -10.17 -33.54 14.25
CA LEU A 171 -9.72 -32.21 14.67
C LEU A 171 -8.29 -31.93 14.22
N THR A 172 -7.38 -32.90 14.33
CA THR A 172 -5.98 -32.73 13.90
C THR A 172 -5.91 -32.46 12.39
N ARG A 173 -6.66 -33.20 11.57
CA ARG A 173 -6.72 -32.98 10.11
C ARG A 173 -7.30 -31.62 9.76
N MET A 174 -8.43 -31.24 10.37
CA MET A 174 -9.02 -29.91 10.17
C MET A 174 -8.05 -28.80 10.58
N GLY A 175 -7.34 -28.98 11.69
CA GLY A 175 -6.34 -28.04 12.14
C GLY A 175 -5.17 -27.87 11.18
N MET A 176 -4.73 -28.93 10.49
CA MET A 176 -3.74 -28.82 9.42
C MET A 176 -4.27 -28.02 8.23
N VAL A 177 -5.52 -28.23 7.83
CA VAL A 177 -6.17 -27.46 6.75
C VAL A 177 -6.23 -25.98 7.11
N VAL A 178 -6.79 -25.64 8.27
CA VAL A 178 -6.91 -24.26 8.74
C VAL A 178 -5.55 -23.59 8.90
N ARG A 179 -4.55 -24.30 9.45
CA ARG A 179 -3.17 -23.79 9.56
C ARG A 179 -2.54 -23.54 8.19
N GLY A 180 -2.75 -24.45 7.23
CA GLY A 180 -2.26 -24.27 5.86
C GLY A 180 -2.88 -23.04 5.18
N MET A 181 -4.16 -22.80 5.40
CA MET A 181 -4.84 -21.61 4.89
C MET A 181 -4.34 -20.33 5.55
N LEU A 182 -4.21 -20.31 6.87
CA LEU A 182 -3.66 -19.18 7.61
C LEU A 182 -2.25 -18.85 7.11
N GLY A 183 -1.41 -19.87 6.85
CA GLY A 183 -0.09 -19.69 6.27
C GLY A 183 -0.12 -19.05 4.88
N LYS A 184 -1.07 -19.42 4.02
CA LYS A 184 -1.26 -18.81 2.69
C LYS A 184 -1.73 -17.35 2.81
N GLN A 185 -2.69 -17.08 3.69
CA GLN A 185 -3.19 -15.72 3.93
C GLN A 185 -2.10 -14.79 4.48
N MET A 186 -1.34 -15.24 5.49
CA MET A 186 -0.23 -14.47 6.05
C MET A 186 0.84 -14.13 5.01
N LYS A 187 1.18 -15.08 4.13
CA LYS A 187 2.12 -14.82 3.01
C LYS A 187 1.58 -13.76 2.06
N SER A 188 0.28 -13.83 1.74
CA SER A 188 -0.35 -12.87 0.83
C SER A 188 -0.39 -11.46 1.41
N VAL A 189 -0.73 -11.33 2.69
CA VAL A 189 -0.70 -10.05 3.40
C VAL A 189 0.72 -9.51 3.47
N ALA A 190 1.70 -10.34 3.82
CA ALA A 190 3.11 -9.94 3.87
C ALA A 190 3.62 -9.45 2.50
N MET A 191 3.25 -10.12 1.41
CA MET A 191 3.61 -9.70 0.05
C MET A 191 2.99 -8.35 -0.29
N LEU A 192 1.71 -8.13 0.01
CA LEU A 192 1.05 -6.83 -0.20
C LEU A 192 1.73 -5.72 0.61
N THR A 193 2.01 -5.98 1.89
CA THR A 193 2.73 -5.03 2.76
C THR A 193 4.12 -4.70 2.20
N ALA A 194 4.84 -5.69 1.68
CA ALA A 194 6.13 -5.46 1.06
C ALA A 194 6.03 -4.58 -0.20
N VAL A 195 5.01 -4.80 -1.04
CA VAL A 195 4.76 -3.95 -2.22
C VAL A 195 4.45 -2.52 -1.81
N VAL A 196 3.56 -2.31 -0.83
CA VAL A 196 3.22 -0.97 -0.34
C VAL A 196 4.43 -0.28 0.28
N ALA A 197 5.24 -1.00 1.06
CA ALA A 197 6.49 -0.47 1.62
C ALA A 197 7.50 -0.09 0.52
N GLY A 198 7.61 -0.90 -0.53
CA GLY A 198 8.44 -0.60 -1.70
C GLY A 198 7.98 0.66 -2.43
N ILE A 199 6.67 0.85 -2.60
CA ILE A 199 6.10 2.07 -3.19
C ILE A 199 6.41 3.28 -2.32
N ASN A 200 6.19 3.21 -1.00
CA ASN A 200 6.52 4.31 -0.10
C ASN A 200 8.01 4.67 -0.14
N PHE A 201 8.89 3.66 -0.21
CA PHE A 201 10.33 3.88 -0.35
C PHE A 201 10.67 4.58 -1.67
N MET A 202 10.05 4.16 -2.79
CA MET A 202 10.25 4.81 -4.09
C MET A 202 9.76 6.27 -4.07
N CYS A 203 8.58 6.55 -3.49
CA CYS A 203 8.08 7.91 -3.32
C CYS A 203 9.03 8.79 -2.50
N MET A 204 9.60 8.26 -1.42
CA MET A 204 10.62 8.98 -0.63
C MET A 204 11.89 9.23 -1.45
N SER A 205 12.36 8.25 -2.22
CA SER A 205 13.56 8.40 -3.05
C SER A 205 13.39 9.46 -4.16
N LEU A 206 12.19 9.54 -4.76
CA LEU A 206 11.85 10.57 -5.75
C LEU A 206 11.84 11.97 -5.11
N GLY A 207 11.30 12.10 -3.91
CA GLY A 207 11.35 13.36 -3.15
C GLY A 207 12.78 13.83 -2.91
N GLN A 208 13.66 12.92 -2.47
CA GLN A 208 15.08 13.23 -2.26
C GLN A 208 15.81 13.56 -3.57
N PHE A 209 15.48 12.87 -4.67
CA PHE A 209 16.07 13.18 -5.98
C PHE A 209 15.68 14.57 -6.46
N ILE A 210 14.41 14.97 -6.27
CA ILE A 210 13.93 16.31 -6.60
C ILE A 210 14.65 17.37 -5.74
N GLU A 211 14.86 17.10 -4.45
CA GLU A 211 15.57 18.03 -3.55
C GLU A 211 17.06 18.14 -3.89
N GLN A 212 17.74 17.03 -4.16
CA GLN A 212 19.18 17.02 -4.45
C GLN A 212 19.49 17.49 -5.87
N SER A 213 18.61 17.20 -6.83
CA SER A 213 18.79 17.58 -8.24
C SER A 213 18.22 18.94 -8.56
N ARG A 214 17.60 19.64 -7.59
CA ARG A 214 17.20 21.03 -7.76
C ARG A 214 18.48 21.82 -8.04
N PRO A 215 18.69 22.31 -9.28
CA PRO A 215 19.86 23.10 -9.57
C PRO A 215 19.77 24.30 -8.65
N ARG A 216 20.72 24.44 -7.70
CA ARG A 216 20.88 25.72 -7.03
C ARG A 216 21.19 26.70 -8.16
N PRO A 217 20.33 27.69 -8.43
CA PRO A 217 20.55 28.57 -9.56
C PRO A 217 21.96 29.15 -9.44
N ASP A 218 22.83 28.78 -10.39
CA ASP A 218 24.20 29.26 -10.42
C ASP A 218 24.17 30.66 -11.03
N PHE A 219 24.08 31.63 -10.15
CA PHE A 219 24.08 33.04 -10.49
C PHE A 219 25.49 33.60 -10.72
N ALA A 220 26.52 32.74 -10.84
CA ALA A 220 27.89 33.15 -11.15
C ALA A 220 28.04 34.17 -12.29
N PRO A 221 27.32 34.08 -13.43
CA PRO A 221 27.45 35.09 -14.49
C PRO A 221 26.70 36.40 -14.21
N ALA A 222 25.78 36.44 -13.24
CA ALA A 222 24.94 37.60 -12.94
C ALA A 222 25.43 38.44 -11.75
N ALA A 223 26.55 38.07 -11.12
CA ALA A 223 27.06 38.69 -9.90
C ALA A 223 25.97 38.88 -8.82
N VAL A 224 25.02 37.95 -8.75
CA VAL A 224 24.01 37.84 -7.69
C VAL A 224 24.17 36.48 -7.01
N GLU A 225 23.74 36.38 -5.78
CA GLU A 225 23.76 35.19 -4.94
C GLU A 225 22.38 35.05 -4.30
N TYR A 226 21.88 33.81 -4.25
CA TYR A 226 20.63 33.52 -3.58
C TYR A 226 20.87 33.44 -2.08
N VAL A 227 20.36 34.41 -1.33
CA VAL A 227 20.43 34.41 0.14
C VAL A 227 19.11 33.86 0.65
N GLY A 228 19.16 32.64 1.21
CA GLY A 228 18.03 32.02 1.88
C GLY A 228 17.65 32.79 3.15
N ASP A 229 16.36 33.04 3.34
CA ASP A 229 15.82 33.50 4.61
C ASP A 229 15.32 32.28 5.40
N ASP A 230 16.04 31.94 6.47
CA ASP A 230 15.77 30.79 7.33
C ASP A 230 14.41 30.89 8.06
N SER A 231 13.79 32.09 8.09
CA SER A 231 12.51 32.32 8.77
C SER A 231 11.28 32.12 7.87
N THR A 232 11.42 32.35 6.55
CA THR A 232 10.30 32.31 5.60
C THR A 232 10.41 31.16 4.59
N GLY A 233 11.59 30.52 4.46
CA GLY A 233 11.82 29.43 3.52
C GLY A 233 11.87 29.87 2.05
N VAL A 234 11.78 31.18 1.77
CA VAL A 234 11.88 31.77 0.44
C VAL A 234 12.96 32.85 0.46
N GLY A 235 14.12 32.55 -0.14
CA GLY A 235 15.23 33.48 -0.25
C GLY A 235 15.05 34.54 -1.33
N THR A 236 15.88 35.58 -1.27
CA THR A 236 15.92 36.69 -2.25
C THR A 236 17.27 36.73 -2.96
N LEU A 237 17.29 37.31 -4.17
CA LEU A 237 18.51 37.51 -4.95
C LEU A 237 19.22 38.77 -4.48
N GLN A 238 20.47 38.64 -4.02
CA GLN A 238 21.31 39.77 -3.61
C GLN A 238 22.57 39.85 -4.46
N PRO A 239 23.08 41.04 -4.80
CA PRO A 239 24.35 41.18 -5.52
C PRO A 239 25.53 40.65 -4.70
N LYS A 240 26.35 39.79 -5.33
CA LYS A 240 27.58 39.24 -4.77
C LYS A 240 28.59 40.38 -4.63
N ASN A 241 29.07 40.62 -3.40
CA ASN A 241 29.93 41.75 -2.98
C ASN A 241 29.25 43.12 -2.73
N GLY A 242 28.01 43.16 -2.24
CA GLY A 242 27.47 44.36 -1.57
C GLY A 242 27.15 45.57 -2.45
N GLY A 243 27.09 45.38 -3.78
CA GLY A 243 26.91 46.48 -4.73
C GLY A 243 28.18 47.33 -4.88
N MET A 244 28.43 47.87 -6.07
CA MET A 244 29.47 48.89 -6.23
C MET A 244 29.22 50.01 -5.21
N PRO A 245 30.23 50.46 -4.44
CA PRO A 245 30.07 51.63 -3.59
C PRO A 245 29.55 52.76 -4.46
N THR A 246 28.42 53.35 -4.08
CA THR A 246 27.89 54.53 -4.73
C THR A 246 29.01 55.56 -4.78
N MET A 247 29.50 55.87 -5.98
CA MET A 247 30.43 56.99 -6.13
C MET A 247 29.72 58.22 -5.56
N PRO A 248 30.33 58.94 -4.60
CA PRO A 248 29.75 60.18 -4.14
C PRO A 248 29.63 61.07 -5.36
N THR A 249 28.42 61.56 -5.62
CA THR A 249 28.18 62.65 -6.55
C THR A 249 29.01 63.84 -6.07
N THR A 250 30.24 63.93 -6.58
CA THR A 250 31.10 65.11 -6.42
C THR A 250 30.38 66.26 -7.09
N GLY A 251 29.80 67.13 -6.25
CA GLY A 251 29.23 68.39 -6.67
C GLY A 251 30.29 69.22 -7.38
N ALA A 252 30.07 69.49 -8.67
CA ALA A 252 30.37 70.78 -9.24
C ALA A 252 29.29 71.73 -8.71
N GLY A 253 29.58 72.72 -7.89
CA GLY A 253 30.49 73.81 -8.20
C GLY A 253 29.62 75.07 -8.32
N GLY A 254 29.45 75.78 -7.21
CA GLY A 254 28.64 76.99 -7.13
C GLY A 254 29.00 77.81 -5.90
N MET A 255 30.23 78.32 -5.86
CA MET A 255 30.60 79.41 -4.95
C MET A 255 30.02 80.75 -5.44
N SER A 256 29.82 81.65 -4.47
CA SER A 256 29.61 83.12 -4.54
C SER A 256 28.14 83.55 -4.50
N ALA A 257 27.69 84.57 -3.77
CA ALA A 257 28.26 85.44 -2.74
C ALA A 257 27.08 86.27 -2.17
N PHE A 258 27.23 86.77 -0.94
CA PHE A 258 26.50 87.85 -0.28
C PHE A 258 25.68 88.80 -1.20
N VAL A 259 24.38 88.99 -0.96
CA VAL A 259 23.74 89.99 -0.07
C VAL A 259 22.39 89.42 0.39
#